data_AF-A0A7V2CM60-F1
#
_entry.id   AF-A0A7V2CM60-F1
#
_cell.length_a   1.000
_cell.length_b   1.000
_cell.length_c   1.000
_cell.angle_alpha   90.00
_cell.angle_beta   90.00
_cell.angle_gamma   90.00
#
_symmetry.space_group_name_H-M   'P 1'
#
loop_
_entity.id
_entity.type
_entity.pdbx_description
1 polymer ?
#
loop_
_entity_poly.entity_id
_entity_poly.type
_entity_poly.pdbx_seq_one_letter_code
_entity_poly.pdbx_strand_id
1 'polypeptide(L)' 'MQSSLKGRESGFVAVCPTLPGCVSQGRTRRETLSNIREAVSVYIHP' A
#
# COMPACT_ATOMS: atom_id res chain seq x y z
N MET A 1 14.41 -6.25 22.98
CA MET A 1 13.05 -6.29 22.40
C MET A 1 12.84 -4.99 21.62
N GLN A 2 13.19 -4.96 20.33
CA GLN A 2 12.99 -3.75 19.52
C GLN A 2 11.52 -3.67 19.11
N SER A 3 10.72 -3.02 19.93
CA SER A 3 9.36 -2.57 19.60
C SER A 3 9.48 -1.42 18.59
N SER A 4 9.80 -1.75 17.34
CA SER A 4 9.90 -0.77 16.25
C SER A 4 8.48 -0.44 15.77
N LEU A 5 7.79 0.41 16.52
CA LEU A 5 6.69 1.20 15.98
C LEU A 5 7.31 2.13 14.94
N LYS A 6 7.55 1.63 13.72
CA LYS A 6 7.91 2.42 12.53
C LYS A 6 6.71 3.25 12.07
N GLY A 7 6.14 4.01 12.98
CA GLY A 7 5.20 5.06 12.65
C GLY A 7 5.99 6.18 11.98
N ARG A 8 5.75 6.39 10.69
CA ARG A 8 6.24 7.52 9.87
C ARG A 8 7.64 7.36 9.26
N GLU A 9 7.88 6.29 8.51
CA GLU A 9 8.78 6.47 7.35
C GLU A 9 8.02 7.38 6.36
N SER A 10 8.60 8.53 5.97
CA SER A 10 8.01 9.47 5.00
C SER A 10 7.92 8.78 3.63
N GLY A 11 6.89 7.97 3.45
CA GLY A 11 6.64 7.16 2.26
C GLY A 11 5.45 7.67 1.47
N PHE A 12 5.21 7.03 0.33
CA PHE A 12 4.02 7.24 -0.48
C PHE A 12 2.91 6.30 -0.03
N VAL A 13 1.69 6.82 0.00
CA VAL A 13 0.46 6.06 0.24
C VAL A 13 -0.37 6.17 -1.04
N ALA A 14 -0.83 5.02 -1.54
CA ALA A 14 -1.80 4.95 -2.62
C ALA A 14 -3.10 4.38 -2.06
N VAL A 15 -4.21 4.88 -2.59
CA VAL A 15 -5.56 4.43 -2.26
C VAL A 15 -6.31 4.20 -3.55
N CYS A 16 -7.12 3.15 -3.60
CA CYS A 16 -7.95 2.85 -4.76
C CYS A 16 -9.34 3.48 -4.56
N PRO A 17 -9.73 4.52 -5.31
CA PRO A 17 -11.02 5.17 -5.12
C PRO A 17 -12.21 4.24 -5.46
N THR A 18 -12.01 3.27 -6.34
CA THR A 18 -13.03 2.29 -6.75
C THR A 18 -13.18 1.13 -5.76
N LEU A 19 -12.19 0.90 -4.88
CA LEU A 19 -12.20 -0.16 -3.87
C LEU A 19 -12.01 0.47 -2.48
N PRO A 20 -13.10 0.89 -1.82
CA PRO A 20 -13.04 1.47 -0.48
C PRO A 20 -12.35 0.51 0.48
N GLY A 21 -11.24 0.94 1.07
CA GLY A 21 -10.43 0.13 1.99
C GLY A 21 -9.17 -0.49 1.38
N CYS A 22 -8.99 -0.44 0.06
CA CYS A 22 -7.74 -0.84 -0.58
C CYS A 22 -6.70 0.28 -0.48
N VAL A 23 -5.78 0.14 0.47
CA VAL A 23 -4.67 1.06 0.73
C VAL A 23 -3.34 0.34 0.63
N SER A 24 -2.35 1.00 0.06
CA SER A 24 -0.98 0.49 0.01
C SER A 24 0.02 1.59 0.33
N GLN A 25 1.14 1.21 0.96
CA GLN A 25 2.22 2.12 1.32
C GLN A 25 3.54 1.60 0.75
N GLY A 26 4.45 2.53 0.42
CA GLY A 26 5.81 2.18 0.00
C GLY A 26 6.76 3.38 0.09
N ARG A 27 8.04 3.16 -0.14
CA ARG A 27 9.07 4.22 -0.04
C ARG A 27 9.13 5.11 -1.28
N THR A 28 8.69 4.60 -2.42
CA THR A 28 8.68 5.32 -3.71
C THR A 28 7.32 5.22 -4.37
N ARG A 29 6.95 6.23 -5.19
CA ARG A 29 5.69 6.20 -5.95
C ARG A 29 5.54 4.91 -6.77
N ARG A 30 6.61 4.46 -7.41
CA ARG A 30 6.61 3.27 -8.28
C ARG A 30 6.32 2.00 -7.49
N GLU A 31 6.97 1.84 -6.34
CA GLU A 31 6.74 0.73 -5.42
C GLU A 31 5.30 0.73 -4.90
N THR A 32 4.82 1.85 -4.37
CA THR A 32 3.45 1.97 -3.85
C THR A 32 2.40 1.69 -4.92
N LEU A 33 2.62 2.17 -6.15
CA LEU A 33 1.74 1.89 -7.28
C LEU A 33 1.80 0.43 -7.73
N SER A 34 2.95 -0.25 -7.61
CA SER A 34 3.04 -1.69 -7.88
C SER A 34 2.26 -2.46 -6.82
N ASN A 35 2.49 -2.16 -5.54
CA ASN A 35 1.85 -2.86 -4.43
C ASN A 35 0.31 -2.74 -4.47
N ILE A 36 -0.22 -1.55 -4.77
CA ILE A 36 -1.68 -1.40 -4.86
C ILE A 36 -2.27 -2.09 -6.09
N ARG A 37 -1.54 -2.20 -7.21
CA ARG A 37 -2.00 -2.96 -8.38
C ARG A 37 -2.09 -4.45 -8.08
N GLU A 38 -1.09 -5.01 -7.41
CA GLU A 38 -1.13 -6.41 -6.95
C GLU A 38 -2.32 -6.64 -6.01
N ALA A 39 -2.53 -5.74 -5.05
CA ALA A 39 -3.66 -5.82 -4.12
C ALA A 39 -5.03 -5.77 -4.83
N VAL A 40 -5.17 -4.90 -5.84
CA VAL A 40 -6.38 -4.82 -6.67
C VAL A 40 -6.56 -6.09 -7.50
N SER A 41 -5.49 -6.64 -8.07
CA SER A 41 -5.52 -7.87 -8.88
C SER A 41 -6.03 -9.06 -8.06
N VAL A 42 -5.50 -9.23 -6.84
CA VAL A 42 -5.96 -10.27 -5.90
C VAL A 42 -7.41 -10.06 -5.47
N TYR A 43 -7.85 -8.81 -5.33
CA TYR A 43 -9.23 -8.52 -4.94
C TYR A 43 -10.25 -8.92 -6.01
N ILE A 44 -9.94 -8.70 -7.30
CA ILE A 44 -10.86 -9.01 -8.41
C ILE A 44 -10.73 -10.45 -8.93
N HIS A 45 -9.67 -11.16 -8.55
CA HIS A 45 -9.40 -12.54 -8.96
C HIS A 45 -9.06 -13.41 -7.74
N PRO A 46 -10.09 -13.91 -7.02
CA PRO A 46 -9.91 -14.82 -5.88
C PRO A 46 -9.42 -16.22 -6.30
#